data_AF-A0A359KM85-F1
#
_entry.id   AF-A0A359KM85-F1
#
_cell.length_a   1.000
_cell.length_b   1.000
_cell.length_c   1.000
_cell.angle_alpha   90.00
_cell.angle_beta   90.00
_cell.angle_gamma   90.00
#
_symmetry.space_group_name_H-M   'P 1'
#
loop_
_entity.id
_entity.type
_entity.pdbx_description
1 polymer ?
#
loop_
_entity_poly.entity_id
_entity_poly.type
_entity_poly.pdbx_seq_one_letter_code
_entity_poly.pdbx_strand_id
1 'polypeptide(L)'
;MTLTVPTSYTREMLSAWLHTVAGPSVAGVLGWSAPSSYDEIINDALFALGGTAPDDVADIAALRAAARVALWQAVVEQTTTLYDVTMPDGVRVVRNQIQEQALAALRTARRAAMEAGVTLAVGRAEWRQSSPFDARQAGDEL
;
A
#
# COMPACT_ATOMS: atom_id res chain seq x y z
N MET A 1 8.99 -19.57 18.37
CA MET A 1 9.84 -19.85 17.19
C MET A 1 10.28 -18.52 16.60
N THR A 2 11.55 -18.13 16.79
CA THR A 2 12.14 -17.00 16.07
C THR A 2 12.38 -17.46 14.64
N LEU A 3 11.50 -17.08 13.71
CA LEU A 3 11.78 -17.21 12.28
C LEU A 3 13.00 -16.34 12.00
N THR A 4 14.15 -16.97 11.72
CA THR A 4 15.31 -16.29 11.12
C THR A 4 14.79 -15.41 10.00
N VAL A 5 15.07 -14.12 10.07
CA VAL A 5 14.73 -13.19 9.00
C VAL A 5 15.50 -13.66 7.76
N PRO A 6 14.82 -13.97 6.65
CA PRO A 6 15.49 -14.37 5.42
C PRO A 6 16.50 -13.29 5.03
N THR A 7 17.69 -13.69 4.60
CA THR A 7 18.71 -12.78 4.08
C THR A 7 18.41 -12.31 2.67
N SER A 8 17.47 -12.97 1.99
CA SER A 8 16.91 -12.59 0.70
C SER A 8 15.47 -13.08 0.61
N TYR A 9 14.73 -12.50 -0.33
CA TYR A 9 13.36 -12.90 -0.64
C TYR A 9 13.30 -13.30 -2.12
N THR A 10 12.65 -14.43 -2.42
CA THR A 10 12.01 -14.59 -3.72
C THR A 10 10.66 -13.90 -3.72
N ARG A 11 10.06 -13.73 -4.89
CA ARG A 11 8.70 -13.19 -5.03
C ARG A 11 7.67 -14.04 -4.27
N GLU A 12 7.79 -15.36 -4.34
CA GLU A 12 6.92 -16.31 -3.63
C GLU A 12 7.07 -16.17 -2.11
N MET A 13 8.30 -16.06 -1.61
CA MET A 13 8.56 -15.87 -0.18
C MET A 13 7.99 -14.54 0.31
N LEU A 14 8.10 -13.47 -0.48
CA LEU A 14 7.59 -12.16 -0.12
C LEU A 14 6.07 -12.14 -0.16
N SER A 15 5.45 -12.78 -1.16
CA SER A 15 4.00 -12.95 -1.26
C SER A 15 3.43 -13.75 -0.09
N ALA A 16 4.06 -14.88 0.28
CA ALA A 16 3.66 -15.66 1.45
C ALA A 16 3.78 -14.83 2.73
N TRP A 17 4.85 -14.05 2.88
CA TRP A 17 5.01 -13.16 4.02
C TRP A 17 3.93 -12.06 4.04
N LEU A 18 3.63 -11.42 2.90
CA LEU A 18 2.56 -10.43 2.78
C LEU A 18 1.18 -11.01 3.12
N HIS A 19 0.90 -12.25 2.72
CA HIS A 19 -0.32 -12.97 3.09
C HIS A 19 -0.44 -13.11 4.62
N THR A 20 0.66 -13.45 5.31
CA THR A 20 0.65 -13.51 6.79
C THR A 20 0.47 -12.14 7.44
N VAL A 21 0.98 -11.06 6.83
CA VAL A 21 0.82 -9.69 7.32
C VAL A 21 -0.62 -9.20 7.14
N ALA A 22 -1.24 -9.47 6.00
CA ALA A 22 -2.65 -9.14 5.75
C ALA A 22 -3.57 -9.92 6.71
N GLY A 23 -3.22 -11.16 6.99
CA GLY A 23 -4.01 -12.07 7.80
C GLY A 23 -5.17 -12.68 7.01
N PRO A 24 -5.68 -13.85 7.45
CA PRO A 24 -6.63 -14.65 6.69
C PRO A 24 -7.97 -13.94 6.46
N SER A 25 -8.40 -13.08 7.39
CA SER A 25 -9.66 -12.36 7.28
C SER A 25 -9.63 -11.30 6.18
N VAL A 26 -8.58 -10.47 6.13
CA VAL A 26 -8.45 -9.41 5.11
C VAL A 26 -8.22 -10.04 3.74
N ALA A 27 -7.28 -10.99 3.64
CA ALA A 27 -7.01 -11.69 2.39
C ALA A 27 -8.26 -12.43 1.87
N GLY A 28 -9.04 -13.05 2.77
CA GLY A 28 -10.29 -13.72 2.41
C GLY A 28 -11.36 -12.76 1.88
N VAL A 29 -11.54 -11.59 2.52
CA VAL A 29 -12.50 -10.58 2.07
C VAL A 29 -12.14 -10.01 0.70
N LEU A 30 -10.84 -9.84 0.44
CA LEU A 30 -10.33 -9.30 -0.83
C LEU A 30 -10.12 -10.37 -1.92
N GLY A 31 -10.32 -11.65 -1.59
CA GLY A 31 -10.14 -12.77 -2.52
C GLY A 31 -8.66 -13.06 -2.87
N TRP A 32 -7.71 -12.59 -2.06
CA TRP A 32 -6.27 -12.75 -2.29
C TRP A 32 -5.77 -14.12 -1.86
N SER A 33 -6.14 -15.15 -2.61
CA SER A 33 -5.83 -16.56 -2.32
C SER A 33 -4.58 -17.07 -3.03
N ALA A 34 -4.23 -16.48 -4.18
CA ALA A 34 -3.06 -16.88 -4.96
C ALA A 34 -1.87 -15.95 -4.71
N PRO A 35 -0.61 -16.45 -4.82
CA PRO A 35 0.57 -15.61 -4.69
C PRO A 35 0.60 -14.40 -5.64
N SER A 36 0.04 -14.55 -6.84
CA SER A 36 -0.05 -13.49 -7.85
C SER A 36 -0.97 -12.32 -7.44
N SER A 37 -1.84 -12.51 -6.44
CA SER A 37 -2.65 -11.41 -5.87
C SER A 37 -1.80 -10.31 -5.25
N TYR A 38 -0.51 -10.61 -4.98
CA TYR A 38 0.44 -9.69 -4.36
C TYR A 38 1.46 -9.14 -5.36
N ASP A 39 1.37 -9.47 -6.65
CA ASP A 39 2.42 -9.08 -7.61
C ASP A 39 2.56 -7.57 -7.78
N GLU A 40 1.44 -6.87 -7.91
CA GLU A 40 1.42 -5.39 -7.97
C GLU A 40 1.95 -4.78 -6.68
N ILE A 41 1.56 -5.34 -5.52
CA ILE A 41 2.03 -4.88 -4.20
C ILE A 41 3.56 -5.02 -4.09
N ILE A 42 4.11 -6.11 -4.60
CA ILE A 42 5.55 -6.34 -4.62
C ILE A 42 6.23 -5.37 -5.60
N ASN A 43 5.64 -5.13 -6.76
CA ASN A 43 6.19 -4.19 -7.75
C ASN A 43 6.24 -2.76 -7.19
N ASP A 44 5.17 -2.30 -6.53
CA ASP A 44 5.13 -0.99 -5.88
C ASP A 44 6.20 -0.84 -4.80
N ALA A 45 6.40 -1.90 -4.01
CA ALA A 45 7.44 -1.92 -2.98
C ALA A 45 8.85 -1.84 -3.58
N LEU A 46 9.11 -2.57 -4.66
CA LEU A 46 10.39 -2.55 -5.38
C LEU A 46 10.63 -1.20 -6.05
N PHE A 47 9.59 -0.62 -6.66
CA PHE A 47 9.65 0.70 -7.27
C PHE A 47 10.03 1.78 -6.26
N ALA A 48 9.47 1.74 -5.04
CA ALA A 48 9.85 2.67 -3.97
C ALA A 48 11.31 2.55 -3.52
N LEU A 49 11.95 1.40 -3.77
CA LEU A 49 13.36 1.14 -3.46
C LEU A 49 14.27 1.29 -4.68
N GLY A 50 13.73 1.61 -5.85
CA GLY A 50 14.47 1.66 -7.11
C GLY A 50 14.94 0.29 -7.62
N GLY A 51 14.34 -0.79 -7.13
CA GLY A 51 14.65 -2.17 -7.52
C GLY A 51 13.67 -2.74 -8.54
N THR A 52 14.05 -3.86 -9.17
CA THR A 52 13.20 -4.59 -10.13
C THR A 52 12.90 -6.02 -9.70
N ALA A 53 13.66 -6.58 -8.76
CA ALA A 53 13.44 -7.92 -8.23
C ALA A 53 13.72 -7.98 -6.71
N PRO A 54 12.99 -8.81 -5.93
CA PRO A 54 13.16 -8.88 -4.46
C PRO A 54 14.49 -9.44 -3.99
N ASP A 55 15.15 -10.26 -4.80
CA ASP A 55 16.45 -10.89 -4.53
C ASP A 55 17.62 -9.92 -4.70
N ASP A 56 17.44 -8.84 -5.46
CA ASP A 56 18.44 -7.77 -5.63
C ASP A 56 18.47 -6.77 -4.46
N VAL A 57 17.47 -6.82 -3.56
CA VAL A 57 17.36 -5.86 -2.47
C VAL A 57 18.17 -6.30 -1.26
N ALA A 58 19.32 -5.65 -1.04
CA ALA A 58 20.22 -5.94 0.07
C ALA A 58 19.61 -5.59 1.45
N ASP A 59 18.82 -4.52 1.54
CA ASP A 59 18.17 -4.11 2.78
C ASP A 59 16.78 -4.75 2.92
N ILE A 60 16.76 -5.90 3.59
CA ILE A 60 15.53 -6.66 3.84
C ILE A 60 14.56 -5.93 4.79
N ALA A 61 15.08 -5.07 5.67
CA ALA A 61 14.23 -4.27 6.55
C ALA A 61 13.49 -3.20 5.74
N ALA A 62 14.20 -2.51 4.84
CA ALA A 62 13.62 -1.58 3.88
C ALA A 62 12.60 -2.26 2.96
N LEU A 63 12.92 -3.44 2.42
CA LEU A 63 11.99 -4.24 1.59
C LEU A 63 10.68 -4.54 2.32
N ARG A 64 10.76 -5.07 3.54
CA ARG A 64 9.58 -5.39 4.34
C ARG A 64 8.78 -4.15 4.71
N ALA A 65 9.45 -3.03 4.97
CA ALA A 65 8.77 -1.79 5.31
C ALA A 65 8.03 -1.22 4.10
N ALA A 66 8.66 -1.15 2.93
CA ALA A 66 8.04 -0.74 1.67
C ALA A 66 6.86 -1.65 1.30
N ALA A 67 7.05 -2.98 1.38
CA ALA A 67 6.02 -3.95 1.05
C ALA A 67 4.80 -3.89 1.97
N ARG A 68 4.98 -3.59 3.26
CA ARG A 68 3.85 -3.32 4.18
C ARG A 68 3.09 -2.06 3.79
N VAL A 69 3.79 -1.01 3.38
CA VAL A 69 3.14 0.23 2.95
C VAL A 69 2.30 -0.03 1.71
N ALA A 70 2.87 -0.66 0.68
CA ALA A 70 2.17 -1.02 -0.54
C ALA A 70 0.96 -1.93 -0.25
N LEU A 71 1.11 -2.93 0.62
CA LEU A 71 0.03 -3.82 1.03
C LEU A 71 -1.16 -3.05 1.60
N TRP A 72 -0.93 -2.22 2.61
CA TRP A 72 -2.03 -1.51 3.26
C TRP A 72 -2.60 -0.39 2.39
N GLN A 73 -1.84 0.16 1.44
CA GLN A 73 -2.39 1.02 0.40
C GLN A 73 -3.37 0.26 -0.48
N ALA A 74 -2.98 -0.91 -1.00
CA ALA A 74 -3.85 -1.75 -1.82
C ALA A 74 -5.12 -2.17 -1.06
N VAL A 75 -5.01 -2.53 0.22
CA VAL A 75 -6.18 -2.85 1.06
C VAL A 75 -7.11 -1.64 1.19
N VAL A 76 -6.58 -0.44 1.46
CA VAL A 76 -7.38 0.78 1.56
C VAL A 76 -8.07 1.06 0.22
N GLU A 77 -7.34 1.02 -0.89
CA GLU A 77 -7.89 1.29 -2.23
C GLU A 77 -9.02 0.31 -2.58
N GLN A 78 -8.82 -0.99 -2.39
CA GLN A 78 -9.85 -1.99 -2.70
C GLN A 78 -11.05 -1.94 -1.74
N THR A 79 -10.89 -1.36 -0.55
CA THR A 79 -11.99 -1.17 0.39
C THR A 79 -12.73 0.16 0.20
N THR A 80 -12.16 1.15 -0.50
CA THR A 80 -12.83 2.45 -0.73
C THR A 80 -14.05 2.39 -1.65
N THR A 81 -14.11 1.45 -2.59
CA THR A 81 -15.23 1.31 -3.54
C THR A 81 -16.39 0.46 -3.00
N LEU A 82 -16.20 -0.19 -1.85
CA LEU A 82 -17.19 -1.07 -1.23
C LEU A 82 -18.10 -0.28 -0.29
N TYR A 83 -19.11 0.39 -0.84
CA TYR A 83 -20.14 1.08 -0.07
C TYR A 83 -20.93 0.12 0.83
N ASP A 84 -21.37 0.63 1.99
CA ASP A 84 -22.27 -0.05 2.92
C ASP A 84 -23.62 -0.35 2.25
N VAL A 85 -23.81 -1.56 1.74
CA VAL A 85 -25.13 -2.02 1.30
C VAL A 85 -25.84 -2.63 2.50
N THR A 86 -26.84 -1.93 3.01
CA THR A 86 -27.80 -2.51 3.96
C THR A 86 -28.66 -3.50 3.16
N MET A 87 -28.49 -4.79 3.44
CA MET A 87 -29.36 -5.80 2.83
C MET A 87 -30.78 -5.69 3.44
N PRO A 88 -31.84 -6.06 2.70
CA PRO A 88 -33.24 -5.91 3.14
C PRO A 88 -33.60 -6.65 4.44
N ASP A 89 -32.75 -7.57 4.86
CA ASP A 89 -32.84 -8.42 6.06
C ASP A 89 -32.15 -7.82 7.29
N GLY A 90 -31.57 -6.62 7.19
CA GLY A 90 -31.00 -5.88 8.32
C GLY A 90 -29.60 -6.31 8.74
N VAL A 91 -28.94 -7.20 7.99
CA VAL A 91 -27.56 -7.61 8.26
C VAL A 91 -26.59 -6.50 7.84
N ARG A 92 -25.91 -5.91 8.82
CA ARG A 92 -24.90 -4.85 8.61
C ARG A 92 -23.52 -5.50 8.52
N VAL A 93 -22.84 -5.38 7.38
CA VAL A 93 -21.57 -6.08 7.14
C VAL A 93 -20.38 -5.26 7.66
N VAL A 94 -19.44 -5.98 8.28
CA VAL A 94 -18.27 -5.60 9.11
C VAL A 94 -17.15 -4.82 8.35
N ARG A 95 -17.44 -4.18 7.20
CA ARG A 95 -16.39 -3.72 6.25
C ARG A 95 -15.80 -2.34 6.54
N ASN A 96 -16.55 -1.43 7.16
CA ASN A 96 -16.00 -0.16 7.66
C ASN A 96 -14.86 -0.41 8.69
N GLN A 97 -14.99 -1.44 9.54
CA GLN A 97 -13.95 -1.78 10.50
C GLN A 97 -12.64 -2.23 9.83
N ILE A 98 -12.72 -2.95 8.70
CA ILE A 98 -11.54 -3.35 7.93
C ILE A 98 -10.85 -2.11 7.33
N GLN A 99 -11.62 -1.16 6.80
CA GLN A 99 -11.05 0.07 6.25
C GLN A 99 -10.39 0.94 7.33
N GLU A 100 -11.02 1.11 8.48
CA GLU A 100 -10.45 1.85 9.62
C GLU A 100 -9.16 1.18 10.13
N GLN A 101 -9.17 -0.15 10.26
CA GLN A 101 -8.00 -0.93 10.64
C GLN A 101 -6.89 -0.83 9.59
N ALA A 102 -7.22 -0.90 8.29
CA ALA A 102 -6.27 -0.78 7.20
C ALA A 102 -5.63 0.62 7.17
N LEU A 103 -6.41 1.68 7.38
CA LEU A 103 -5.89 3.04 7.50
C LEU A 103 -4.96 3.20 8.70
N ALA A 104 -5.29 2.59 9.85
CA ALA A 104 -4.41 2.58 11.02
C ALA A 104 -3.12 1.80 10.76
N ALA A 105 -3.22 0.62 10.15
CA ALA A 105 -2.08 -0.20 9.79
C ALA A 105 -1.17 0.50 8.77
N LEU A 106 -1.75 1.19 7.78
CA LEU A 106 -1.02 2.00 6.81
C LEU A 106 -0.23 3.12 7.48
N ARG A 107 -0.83 3.85 8.43
CA ARG A 107 -0.10 4.90 9.18
C ARG A 107 1.11 4.33 9.92
N THR A 108 0.94 3.20 10.60
CA THR A 108 2.02 2.50 11.31
C THR A 108 3.10 2.01 10.35
N ALA A 109 2.70 1.43 9.21
CA ALA A 109 3.63 0.95 8.20
C ALA A 109 4.45 2.09 7.59
N ARG A 110 3.82 3.24 7.29
CA ARG A 110 4.50 4.43 6.76
C ARG A 110 5.53 4.97 7.74
N ARG A 111 5.19 5.02 9.03
CA ARG A 111 6.13 5.43 10.07
C ARG A 111 7.34 4.50 10.14
N ALA A 112 7.10 3.19 10.18
CA ALA A 112 8.17 2.20 10.19
C ALA A 112 9.07 2.26 8.94
N ALA A 113 8.48 2.56 7.78
CA ALA A 113 9.23 2.76 6.53
C ALA A 113 10.12 4.01 6.56
N MET A 114 9.63 5.13 7.12
CA MET A 114 10.47 6.32 7.33
C MET A 114 11.62 6.04 8.30
N GLU A 115 11.36 5.31 9.40
CA GLU A 115 12.39 4.90 10.36
C GLU A 115 13.44 3.96 9.72
N ALA A 116 13.05 3.17 8.72
CA ALA A 116 13.92 2.32 7.92
C ALA A 116 14.60 3.06 6.73
N GLY A 117 14.42 4.38 6.58
CA GLY A 117 15.03 5.18 5.52
C GLY A 117 14.41 5.01 4.13
N VAL A 118 13.23 4.39 4.03
CA VAL A 118 12.52 4.22 2.76
C VAL A 118 11.92 5.57 2.34
N THR A 119 12.30 6.03 1.15
CA THR A 119 11.64 7.20 0.54
C THR A 119 10.31 6.76 -0.05
N LEU A 120 9.25 6.96 0.72
CA LEU A 120 7.90 6.76 0.22
C LEU A 120 7.61 7.87 -0.78
N ALA A 121 7.45 7.53 -2.06
CA ALA A 121 6.84 8.42 -3.03
C ALA A 121 5.38 8.65 -2.60
N VAL A 122 5.16 9.58 -1.66
CA VAL A 122 3.85 10.09 -1.36
C VAL A 122 3.48 10.89 -2.59
N GLY A 123 2.75 10.28 -3.51
CA GLY A 123 2.12 10.96 -4.63
C GLY A 123 1.12 11.98 -4.12
N ARG A 124 1.60 13.10 -3.58
CA ARG A 124 1.03 14.38 -3.94
C ARG A 124 1.70 14.68 -5.27
N ALA A 125 1.08 14.26 -6.36
CA ALA A 125 1.17 15.11 -7.54
C ALA A 125 0.76 16.48 -7.01
N GLU A 126 1.72 17.36 -6.78
CA GLU A 126 1.45 18.78 -6.84
C GLU A 126 0.94 18.97 -8.26
N TRP A 127 -0.36 18.78 -8.43
CA TRP A 127 -1.09 19.52 -9.43
C TRP A 127 -0.80 20.96 -9.04
N ARG A 128 0.26 21.53 -9.65
CA ARG A 128 0.25 22.95 -9.95
C ARG A 128 -1.03 23.13 -10.72
N GLN A 129 -2.07 23.50 -9.99
CA GLN A 129 -3.27 24.02 -10.58
C GLN A 129 -2.79 25.33 -11.20
N SER A 130 -2.32 25.24 -12.45
CA SER A 130 -2.14 26.41 -13.30
C SER A 130 -3.54 26.99 -13.41
N SER A 131 -3.87 27.90 -12.51
CA SER A 131 -5.15 28.57 -12.54
C SER A 131 -5.19 29.28 -13.88
N PRO A 132 -6.22 29.06 -14.72
CA PRO A 132 -6.35 29.78 -15.98
C PRO A 132 -6.52 31.31 -15.77
N PHE A 133 -6.58 31.76 -14.52
CA PHE A 133 -6.58 33.17 -14.13
C PHE A 133 -5.18 33.78 -13.94
N ASP A 134 -4.12 32.98 -13.74
CA ASP A 134 -2.75 33.49 -13.59
C ASP A 134 -2.18 34.03 -14.92
N ALA A 135 -2.74 33.60 -16.06
CA ALA A 135 -2.34 34.08 -17.38
C ALA A 135 -2.88 35.48 -17.73
N ARG A 136 -3.77 36.08 -16.92
CA ARG A 136 -4.37 37.40 -17.22
C ARG A 136 -3.73 38.58 -16.50
N GLN A 137 -2.73 38.37 -15.64
CA GLN A 137 -2.00 39.49 -15.02
C GLN A 137 -0.75 39.92 -15.79
N ALA A 138 -0.42 39.29 -16.92
CA ALA A 138 0.74 39.64 -17.74
C ALA A 138 0.38 40.46 -19.00
N GLY A 139 -0.72 41.21 -18.97
CA GLY A 139 -1.23 41.92 -20.14
C GLY A 139 -1.92 43.23 -19.84
N ASP A 140 -1.48 43.96 -18.81
CA ASP A 140 -1.99 45.30 -18.55
C ASP A 140 -0.97 46.19 -17.81
N GLU A 141 0.22 46.36 -18.39
CA GLU A 141 1.05 47.55 -18.16
C GLU A 141 1.66 47.99 -19.50
N LEU A 142 1.01 49.02 -20.06
CA LEU A 142 1.42 50.03 -21.05
C LEU A 142 2.77 49.89 -21.77
#